data_AF-A0A914XQL8-F1
#
_entry.id   AF-A0A914XQL8-F1
#
_cell.length_a   1.000
_cell.length_b   1.000
_cell.length_c   1.000
_cell.angle_alpha   90.00
_cell.angle_beta   90.00
_cell.angle_gamma   90.00
#
_symmetry.space_group_name_H-M   'P 1'
#
loop_
_entity.id
_entity.type
_entity.pdbx_description
1 polymer ?
#
loop_
_entity_poly.entity_id
_entity_poly.type
_entity_poly.pdbx_seq_one_letter_code
_entity_poly.pdbx_strand_id
1 'polypeptide(L)'
;MDPFQPEKASDVDHIKALQLEIHQTFIDMVKARRGAKLQDNDDLFTGQFWTAITGLQLGLVDGLGDMRSHLRAVYGEKTKLNLIQASRGLLGRKNTGGISHGHLLGAAGESLMNMLEEKSLWSRYGL
;
A
#
# COMPACT_ATOMS: atom_id res chain seq x y z
N MET A 1 20.14 15.42 -14.26
CA MET A 1 18.95 15.09 -15.05
C MET A 1 17.93 16.18 -14.81
N ASP A 2 17.79 17.10 -15.74
CA ASP A 2 16.68 18.05 -15.72
C ASP A 2 15.45 17.31 -16.29
N PRO A 3 14.36 17.14 -15.53
CA PRO A 3 13.17 16.41 -15.99
C PRO A 3 12.44 17.08 -17.16
N PHE A 4 12.84 18.30 -17.55
CA PHE A 4 12.25 19.06 -18.65
C PHE A 4 13.11 19.08 -19.92
N GLN A 5 14.26 18.38 -19.93
CA GLN A 5 15.14 18.25 -21.09
C GLN A 5 15.11 16.83 -21.67
N PRO A 6 15.37 16.65 -22.98
CA PRO A 6 15.53 15.32 -23.57
C PRO A 6 16.63 14.52 -22.87
N GLU A 7 16.41 13.21 -22.74
CA GLU A 7 17.37 12.31 -22.09
C GLU A 7 18.69 12.23 -22.89
N LYS A 8 19.81 12.26 -22.17
CA LYS A 8 21.14 12.03 -22.74
C LYS A 8 21.44 10.53 -22.74
N ALA A 9 21.82 9.98 -23.88
CA ALA A 9 22.11 8.55 -24.01
C ALA A 9 23.14 8.04 -22.99
N SER A 10 24.20 8.83 -22.72
CA SER A 10 25.22 8.49 -21.71
C SER A 10 24.66 8.29 -20.31
N ASP A 11 23.67 9.11 -19.95
CA ASP A 11 23.10 9.12 -18.61
C ASP A 11 22.10 7.97 -18.46
N VAL A 12 21.36 7.66 -19.54
CA VAL A 12 20.51 6.47 -19.62
C VAL A 12 21.33 5.19 -19.45
N ASP A 13 22.45 5.08 -20.18
CA ASP A 13 23.31 3.89 -20.11
C ASP A 13 23.93 3.73 -18.71
N HIS A 14 24.37 4.83 -18.10
CA HIS A 14 24.88 4.81 -16.72
C HIS A 14 23.81 4.35 -15.72
N ILE A 15 22.59 4.88 -15.82
CA ILE A 15 21.49 4.50 -14.93
C ILE A 15 21.09 3.03 -15.14
N LYS A 16 21.05 2.56 -16.39
CA LYS A 16 20.76 1.15 -16.69
C LYS A 16 21.81 0.21 -16.11
N ALA A 17 23.10 0.57 -16.20
CA ALA A 17 24.17 -0.21 -15.60
C ALA A 17 23.99 -0.33 -14.07
N LEU A 18 23.69 0.78 -13.40
CA LEU A 18 23.39 0.79 -11.96
C LEU A 18 22.15 -0.04 -11.62
N GLN A 19 21.09 0.04 -12.42
CA GLN A 19 19.88 -0.77 -12.22
C GLN A 19 20.17 -2.27 -12.33
N LEU A 20 20.99 -2.69 -13.30
CA LEU A 20 21.38 -4.09 -13.45
C LEU A 20 22.21 -4.58 -12.26
N GLU A 21 23.12 -3.76 -11.74
CA GLU A 21 23.92 -4.07 -10.55
C GLU A 21 23.02 -4.25 -9.31
N ILE A 22 22.08 -3.32 -9.09
CA ILE A 22 21.12 -3.40 -7.98
C ILE A 22 20.22 -4.62 -8.12
N HIS A 23 19.75 -4.91 -9.35
CA HIS A 23 18.93 -6.08 -9.63
C HIS A 23 19.67 -7.38 -9.32
N GLN A 24 20.93 -7.50 -9.75
CA GLN A 24 21.75 -8.67 -9.46
C GLN A 24 21.98 -8.85 -7.95
N THR A 25 22.26 -7.76 -7.23
CA THR A 25 22.40 -7.78 -5.77
C THR A 25 21.13 -8.29 -5.08
N PHE A 26 19.96 -7.88 -5.57
CA PHE A 26 18.68 -8.38 -5.08
C PHE A 26 18.51 -9.89 -5.35
N ILE A 27 18.81 -10.35 -6.56
CA ILE A 27 18.76 -11.78 -6.93
C ILE A 27 19.63 -12.61 -5.99
N ASP A 28 20.88 -12.19 -5.80
CA ASP A 28 21.86 -12.91 -4.99
C ASP A 28 21.41 -12.98 -3.52
N MET A 29 20.90 -11.88 -2.97
CA MET A 29 20.34 -11.85 -1.63
C MET A 29 19.17 -12.83 -1.47
N VAL A 30 18.24 -12.87 -2.43
CA VAL A 30 17.08 -13.78 -2.38
C VAL A 30 17.53 -15.24 -2.49
N LYS A 31 18.40 -15.56 -3.46
CA LYS A 31 18.94 -16.91 -3.64
C LYS A 31 19.69 -17.40 -2.40
N ALA A 32 20.53 -16.55 -1.79
CA ALA A 32 21.25 -16.88 -0.57
C ALA A 32 20.31 -17.16 0.63
N ARG A 33 19.20 -16.42 0.74
CA ARG A 33 18.25 -16.56 1.86
C ARG A 33 17.27 -17.72 1.69
N ARG A 34 16.83 -18.00 0.46
CA ARG A 34 15.85 -19.07 0.18
C ARG A 34 16.53 -20.42 -0.05
N GLY A 35 17.76 -20.42 -0.57
CA GLY A 35 18.56 -21.62 -0.80
C GLY A 35 17.77 -22.69 -1.55
N ALA A 36 17.81 -23.92 -1.05
CA ALA A 36 17.15 -25.08 -1.64
C ALA A 36 15.61 -25.01 -1.66
N LYS A 37 14.99 -24.03 -0.98
CA LYS A 37 13.52 -23.85 -1.04
C LYS A 37 13.09 -23.23 -2.36
N LEU A 38 13.93 -22.38 -2.96
CA LEU A 38 13.60 -21.65 -4.17
C LEU A 38 13.58 -22.60 -5.35
N GLN A 39 12.50 -22.58 -6.13
CA GLN A 39 12.41 -23.38 -7.35
C GLN A 39 13.26 -22.77 -8.46
N ASP A 40 13.67 -23.61 -9.41
CA ASP A 40 14.30 -23.14 -10.64
C ASP A 40 13.21 -22.69 -11.62
N ASN A 41 13.10 -21.38 -11.82
CA ASN A 41 12.10 -20.77 -12.70
C ASN A 41 12.60 -19.42 -13.21
N ASP A 42 12.59 -19.26 -14.53
CA ASP A 42 13.11 -18.08 -15.24
C ASP A 42 12.33 -16.79 -14.93
N ASP A 43 11.07 -16.91 -14.52
CA ASP A 43 10.20 -15.76 -14.26
C ASP A 43 10.42 -15.12 -12.88
N LEU A 44 11.18 -15.76 -11.98
CA LEU A 44 11.33 -15.34 -10.57
C LEU A 44 11.89 -13.93 -10.35
N PHE A 45 12.63 -13.40 -11.32
CA PHE A 45 13.31 -12.11 -11.19
C PHE A 45 12.96 -11.16 -12.35
N THR A 46 11.72 -11.26 -12.83
CA THR A 46 11.22 -10.44 -13.96
C THR A 46 10.37 -9.24 -13.49
N GLY A 47 10.06 -9.16 -12.19
CA GLY A 47 9.10 -8.20 -11.63
C GLY A 47 7.64 -8.66 -11.70
N GLN A 48 7.38 -9.88 -12.15
CA GLN A 48 6.06 -10.51 -12.05
C GLN A 48 5.63 -10.63 -10.58
N PHE A 49 4.32 -10.56 -10.33
CA PHE A 49 3.73 -10.79 -9.02
C PHE A 49 3.02 -12.15 -8.98
N TRP A 50 3.02 -12.78 -7.80
CA TRP A 50 2.43 -14.10 -7.59
C TRP A 50 1.38 -14.07 -6.49
N THR A 51 0.41 -14.97 -6.59
CA THR A 51 -0.49 -15.26 -5.47
C THR A 51 0.30 -15.96 -4.36
N ALA A 52 -0.21 -15.93 -3.12
CA ALA A 52 0.46 -16.61 -2.01
C ALA A 52 0.61 -18.12 -2.23
N ILE A 53 -0.37 -18.77 -2.89
CA ILE A 53 -0.33 -20.20 -3.21
C ILE A 53 0.83 -20.49 -4.19
N THR A 54 0.92 -19.72 -5.26
CA THR A 54 2.01 -19.85 -6.24
C THR A 54 3.36 -19.52 -5.60
N GLY A 55 3.41 -18.47 -4.77
CA GLY A 55 4.61 -18.09 -4.05
C GLY A 55 5.10 -19.18 -3.09
N LEU A 56 4.19 -19.96 -2.50
CA LEU A 56 4.58 -21.11 -1.69
C LEU A 56 5.19 -22.22 -2.56
N GLN A 57 4.59 -22.52 -3.71
CA GLN A 57 5.08 -23.54 -4.66
C GLN A 57 6.47 -23.17 -5.22
N LEU A 58 6.67 -21.90 -5.58
CA LEU A 58 7.94 -21.37 -6.05
C LEU A 58 9.00 -21.25 -4.93
N GLY A 59 8.58 -21.45 -3.68
CA GLY A 59 9.46 -21.30 -2.53
C GLY A 59 9.85 -19.85 -2.27
N LEU A 60 8.99 -18.89 -2.56
CA LEU A 60 9.13 -17.47 -2.20
C LEU A 60 8.67 -17.18 -0.76
N VAL A 61 7.69 -17.93 -0.26
CA VAL A 61 7.19 -17.84 1.13
C VAL A 61 7.25 -19.19 1.82
N ASP A 62 7.13 -19.22 3.15
CA ASP A 62 7.24 -20.45 3.95
C ASP A 62 5.90 -21.07 4.34
N GLY A 63 4.80 -20.33 4.20
CA GLY A 63 3.48 -20.83 4.55
C GLY A 63 2.37 -19.83 4.29
N LEU A 64 1.13 -20.29 4.48
CA LEU A 64 -0.09 -19.52 4.37
C LEU A 64 -0.73 -19.39 5.75
N GLY A 65 -1.24 -18.21 6.08
CA GLY A 65 -1.91 -17.98 7.36
C GLY A 65 -2.14 -16.50 7.64
N ASP A 66 -2.73 -16.22 8.79
CA ASP A 66 -2.92 -14.85 9.28
C ASP A 66 -1.86 -14.46 10.32
N MET A 67 -1.67 -13.16 10.47
CA MET A 67 -0.69 -12.57 11.38
C MET A 67 -0.88 -13.02 12.84
N ARG A 68 -2.13 -13.10 13.32
CA ARG A 68 -2.40 -13.39 14.75
C ARG A 68 -2.06 -14.83 15.08
N SER A 69 -2.46 -15.77 14.22
CA SER A 69 -2.14 -17.19 14.39
C SER A 69 -0.63 -17.43 14.31
N HIS A 70 0.06 -16.81 13.36
CA HIS A 70 1.51 -16.94 13.22
C HIS A 70 2.26 -16.38 14.45
N LEU A 71 1.90 -15.19 14.92
CA LEU A 71 2.56 -14.58 16.07
C LEU A 71 2.32 -15.35 17.37
N ARG A 72 1.15 -15.96 17.55
CA ARG A 72 0.90 -16.85 18.70
C ARG A 72 1.70 -18.15 18.60
N ALA A 73 1.85 -18.71 17.41
CA ALA A 73 2.68 -19.90 17.21
C ALA A 73 4.16 -19.62 17.53
N VAL A 74 4.69 -18.46 17.15
CA VAL A 74 6.11 -18.11 17.36
C VAL A 74 6.40 -17.61 18.78
N TYR A 75 5.53 -16.76 19.34
CA TYR A 75 5.78 -16.06 20.61
C TYR A 75 4.90 -16.54 21.77
N GLY A 76 3.98 -17.47 21.53
CA GLY A 76 3.08 -18.07 22.51
C GLY A 76 1.66 -17.50 22.52
N GLU A 77 0.72 -18.26 23.10
CA GLU A 77 -0.72 -17.93 23.14
C GLU A 77 -1.05 -16.61 23.84
N LYS A 78 -0.18 -16.16 24.75
CA LYS A 78 -0.37 -14.92 25.51
C LYS A 78 0.07 -13.66 24.75
N THR A 79 0.52 -13.79 23.50
CA THR A 79 0.94 -12.67 22.65
C THR A 79 -0.21 -11.69 22.41
N LYS A 80 0.03 -10.40 22.73
CA LYS A 80 -0.91 -9.30 22.52
C LYS A 80 -0.38 -8.36 21.45
N LEU A 81 -1.20 -8.11 20.42
CA LEU A 81 -0.87 -7.16 19.36
C LEU A 81 -1.26 -5.76 19.82
N ASN A 82 -0.29 -4.85 19.86
CA ASN A 82 -0.56 -3.45 20.14
C ASN A 82 -0.61 -2.67 18.81
N LEU A 83 -1.75 -2.03 18.52
CA LEU A 83 -1.91 -1.22 17.33
C LEU A 83 -1.31 0.16 17.57
N ILE A 84 -0.13 0.42 17.01
CA ILE A 84 0.48 1.75 17.06
C ILE A 84 -0.20 2.62 16.01
N GLN A 85 -1.06 3.53 16.46
CA GLN A 85 -1.65 4.57 15.62
C GLN A 85 -0.99 5.91 15.95
N ALA A 86 -0.88 6.79 14.95
CA ALA A 86 -0.47 8.17 15.20
C ALA A 86 -1.36 8.77 16.29
N SER A 87 -0.75 9.44 17.28
CA SER A 87 -1.50 10.03 18.40
C SER A 87 -2.53 11.01 17.84
N ARG A 88 -3.82 10.69 17.98
CA ARG A 88 -4.85 11.69 17.66
C ARG A 88 -4.83 12.73 18.77
N GLY A 89 -4.46 13.96 18.43
CA GLY A 89 -4.69 15.10 19.31
C GLY A 89 -6.19 15.30 19.57
N LEU A 90 -6.55 16.06 20.60
CA LEU A 90 -7.95 16.34 20.99
C LEU A 90 -8.80 16.99 19.87
N LEU A 91 -8.16 17.56 18.85
CA LEU A 91 -8.81 18.15 17.66
C LEU A 91 -8.77 17.22 16.43
N GLY A 92 -8.21 16.02 16.54
CA GLY A 92 -8.00 15.05 15.44
C GLY A 92 -9.25 14.28 15.00
N ARG A 93 -10.46 14.77 15.34
CA ARG A 93 -11.75 14.20 14.97
C ARG A 93 -12.49 15.06 13.93
N LYS A 94 -11.77 15.74 13.03
CA LYS A 94 -12.38 16.53 11.95
C LYS A 94 -11.88 16.27 10.53
N ASN A 95 -11.01 15.28 10.31
CA ASN A 95 -10.71 14.81 8.96
C ASN A 95 -11.32 13.42 8.73
N THR A 96 -12.65 13.39 8.72
CA THR A 96 -13.36 12.52 7.77
C THR A 96 -12.97 13.01 6.37
N GLY A 97 -12.58 12.09 5.50
CA GLY A 97 -11.94 12.37 4.22
C GLY A 97 -12.61 13.47 3.40
N GLY A 98 -11.76 14.24 2.71
CA GLY A 98 -12.11 15.06 1.54
C GLY A 98 -13.27 16.03 1.72
N ILE A 99 -12.96 17.28 2.08
CA ILE A 99 -13.50 18.53 1.50
C ILE A 99 -12.77 19.68 2.24
N SER A 100 -12.21 20.61 1.47
CA SER A 100 -11.44 21.75 1.96
C SER A 100 -12.27 22.63 2.90
N HIS A 101 -11.76 22.88 4.11
CA HIS A 101 -12.38 23.75 5.12
C HIS A 101 -12.22 25.26 4.81
N GLY A 102 -11.84 25.62 3.57
CA GLY A 102 -11.70 27.00 3.13
C GLY A 102 -13.01 27.67 2.68
N HIS A 103 -14.11 26.90 2.55
CA HIS A 103 -15.38 27.40 1.99
C HIS A 103 -16.53 27.51 3.01
N LEU A 104 -16.32 27.15 4.29
CA LEU A 104 -17.40 27.03 5.28
C LEU A 104 -17.77 28.32 6.03
N LEU A 105 -17.03 29.41 5.85
CA LEU A 105 -17.42 30.71 6.42
C LEU A 105 -18.33 31.54 5.48
N GLY A 106 -18.48 31.14 4.21
CA GLY A 106 -19.39 31.77 3.24
C GLY A 106 -20.57 30.89 2.80
N ALA A 107 -20.42 29.56 2.79
CA ALA A 107 -21.42 28.63 2.23
C ALA A 107 -22.30 27.90 3.25
N ALA A 108 -22.27 28.29 4.53
CA ALA A 108 -23.12 27.67 5.54
C ALA A 108 -24.63 27.96 5.30
N GLY A 109 -24.97 29.11 4.71
CA GLY A 109 -26.36 29.47 4.40
C GLY A 109 -26.95 28.64 3.25
N GLU A 110 -26.23 28.53 2.14
CA GLU A 110 -26.72 27.85 0.93
C GLU A 110 -26.71 26.32 1.06
N SER A 111 -25.68 25.76 1.70
CA SER A 111 -25.58 24.30 1.88
C SER A 111 -26.65 23.74 2.82
N LEU A 112 -27.10 24.53 3.81
CA LEU A 112 -28.20 24.14 4.70
C LEU A 112 -29.56 24.24 4.00
N MET A 113 -29.75 25.24 3.13
CA MET A 113 -31.00 25.40 2.37
C MET A 113 -31.20 24.25 1.37
N ASN A 114 -30.15 23.86 0.66
CA ASN A 114 -30.20 22.75 -0.29
C ASN A 114 -30.50 21.40 0.40
N MET A 115 -29.97 21.16 1.61
CA MET A 115 -30.31 19.96 2.39
C MET A 115 -31.78 19.92 2.85
N LEU A 116 -32.40 21.08 3.07
CA LEU A 116 -33.81 21.19 3.43
C LEU A 116 -34.73 20.97 2.22
N GLU A 117 -34.37 21.53 1.06
CA GLU A 117 -35.10 21.27 -0.20
C GLU A 117 -35.00 19.81 -0.63
N GLU A 118 -33.82 19.20 -0.51
CA GLU A 118 -33.62 17.80 -0.86
C GLU A 118 -34.52 16.91 0.00
N LYS A 119 -34.55 17.11 1.33
CA LYS A 119 -35.48 16.37 2.22
C LYS A 119 -36.96 16.57 1.87
N SER A 120 -37.35 17.79 1.48
CA SER A 120 -38.72 18.08 1.06
C SER A 120 -39.10 17.30 -0.20
N LEU A 121 -38.20 17.22 -1.18
CA LEU A 121 -38.43 16.49 -2.44
C LEU A 121 -38.53 14.98 -2.22
N TRP A 122 -37.69 14.39 -1.37
CA TRP A 122 -37.71 12.95 -1.10
C TRP A 122 -38.92 12.50 -0.26
N SER A 123 -39.44 13.37 0.62
CA SER A 123 -40.64 13.07 1.42
C SER A 123 -41.90 12.81 0.58
N ARG A 124 -41.96 13.34 -0.65
CA ARG A 124 -43.06 13.11 -1.60
C ARG A 124 -43.06 11.70 -2.19
N TYR A 125 -41.91 11.03 -2.17
CA TYR A 125 -41.73 9.66 -2.66
C TYR A 125 -41.73 8.62 -1.53
N GLY A 126 -41.98 9.04 -0.28
CA GLY A 126 -42.15 8.13 0.86
C GLY A 126 -40.87 7.48 1.40
N LEU A 127 -39.72 8.11 1.20
CA LEU A 127 -38.45 7.77 1.86
C LEU A 127 -38.02 8.87 2.85
#